data_AF-A0AAW3J293-F1
#
_entry.id   AF-A0AAW3J293-F1
#
_cell.length_a   1.000
_cell.length_b   1.000
_cell.length_c   1.000
_cell.angle_alpha   90.00
_cell.angle_beta   90.00
_cell.angle_gamma   90.00
#
_symmetry.space_group_name_H-M   'P 1'
#
loop_
_entity.id
_entity.type
_entity.pdbx_description
1 polymer ?
#
loop_
_entity_poly.entity_id
_entity_poly.type
_entity_poly.pdbx_seq_one_letter_code
_entity_poly.pdbx_strand_id
1 'polypeptide(L)' 'MAFLAGCGDEAKTNDYYKTHLDEAKARVAECKKMEKMNETQQRDCSNAKWAVETEDTGYIEKTWGKSNPDALK' A
#
# COMPACT_ATOMS: atom_id res chain seq x y z
N MET A 1 20.88 21.69 -0.95
CA MET A 1 19.59 21.16 -1.42
C MET A 1 18.96 20.43 -0.26
N ALA A 2 18.09 21.09 0.49
CA ALA A 2 17.34 20.46 1.56
C ALA A 2 16.14 19.75 0.91
N PHE A 3 16.11 18.42 1.00
CA PHE A 3 14.91 17.63 0.72
C PHE A 3 13.89 17.98 1.82
N LEU A 4 13.19 19.11 1.63
CA LEU A 4 11.97 19.38 2.36
C LEU A 4 11.03 18.26 1.97
N ALA A 5 10.80 17.35 2.91
CA ALA A 5 9.70 16.40 2.92
C ALA A 5 8.37 17.18 2.91
N GLY A 6 8.05 17.75 1.74
CA GLY A 6 6.74 18.25 1.40
C GLY A 6 5.96 17.09 0.82
N CYS A 7 5.36 16.28 1.69
CA CYS A 7 4.23 15.41 1.35
C CYS A 7 3.12 16.27 0.71
N GLY A 8 3.20 16.46 -0.61
CA GLY A 8 2.04 16.50 -1.48
C GLY A 8 1.62 15.08 -1.90
N ASP A 9 2.05 14.07 -1.13
CA ASP A 9 1.67 12.68 -1.32
C ASP A 9 0.24 12.49 -0.83
N GLU A 10 -0.70 12.48 -1.77
CA GLU A 10 -2.00 11.85 -1.55
C GLU A 10 -1.78 10.44 -1.00
N ALA A 11 -2.58 10.02 -0.02
CA ALA A 11 -2.50 8.67 0.52
C ALA A 11 -2.62 7.67 -0.63
N LYS A 12 -1.59 6.83 -0.83
CA LYS A 12 -1.61 5.89 -1.95
C LYS A 12 -2.77 4.93 -1.77
N THR A 13 -3.45 4.62 -2.86
CA THR A 13 -4.64 3.77 -2.81
C THR A 13 -4.24 2.34 -2.49
N ASN A 14 -5.20 1.59 -1.98
CA ASN A 14 -5.04 0.16 -1.77
C ASN A 14 -4.64 -0.55 -3.08
N ASP A 15 -5.23 -0.15 -4.21
CA ASP A 15 -4.93 -0.73 -5.52
C ASP A 15 -3.45 -0.60 -5.91
N TYR A 16 -2.84 0.55 -5.64
CA TYR A 16 -1.42 0.76 -5.83
C TYR A 16 -0.58 -0.21 -4.98
N TYR A 17 -0.92 -0.38 -3.70
CA TYR A 17 -0.16 -1.28 -2.84
C TYR A 17 -0.33 -2.77 -3.19
N LYS A 18 -1.45 -3.17 -3.81
CA LYS A 18 -1.62 -4.54 -4.31
C LYS A 18 -0.65 -4.89 -5.44
N THR A 19 -0.33 -3.93 -6.32
CA THR A 19 0.68 -4.13 -7.38
C THR A 19 2.10 -3.86 -6.90
N HIS A 20 2.24 -3.15 -5.78
CA HIS A 20 3.52 -2.75 -5.16
C HIS A 20 3.65 -3.28 -3.72
N LEU A 21 3.58 -4.60 -3.56
CA LEU A 21 3.53 -5.24 -2.24
C LEU A 21 4.81 -5.11 -1.43
N ASP A 22 5.97 -5.13 -2.07
CA ASP A 22 7.24 -4.84 -1.39
C ASP A 22 7.24 -3.43 -0.80
N GLU A 23 6.65 -2.47 -1.51
CA GLU A 23 6.49 -1.10 -1.02
C GLU A 23 5.44 -1.03 0.10
N ALA A 24 4.36 -1.80 -0.02
CA ALA A 24 3.36 -1.93 1.05
C ALA A 24 3.97 -2.46 2.35
N LYS A 25 4.79 -3.51 2.27
CA LYS A 25 5.51 -4.08 3.41
C LYS A 25 6.49 -3.08 4.03
N ALA A 26 7.25 -2.38 3.18
CA ALA A 26 8.15 -1.32 3.63
C ALA A 26 7.36 -0.20 4.35
N ARG A 27 6.24 0.25 3.77
CA ARG A 27 5.40 1.26 4.40
C ARG A 27 4.83 0.82 5.72
N VAL A 28 4.26 -0.38 5.82
CA VAL A 28 3.77 -0.91 7.10
C VAL A 28 4.88 -0.94 8.16
N ALA A 29 6.11 -1.28 7.78
CA ALA A 29 7.24 -1.25 8.70
C ALA A 29 7.63 0.17 9.13
N GLU A 30 7.56 1.15 8.22
CA GLU A 30 7.75 2.57 8.55
C GLU A 30 6.63 3.10 9.46
N CYS A 31 5.37 2.76 9.17
CA CYS A 31 4.21 3.12 9.98
C CYS A 31 4.34 2.64 11.42
N LYS A 32 4.88 1.43 11.64
CA LYS A 32 5.14 0.88 12.98
C LYS A 32 6.22 1.65 13.75
N LYS A 33 7.13 2.33 13.06
CA LYS A 33 8.19 3.15 13.67
C LYS A 33 7.73 4.58 13.94
N MET A 34 6.63 5.01 13.33
CA MET A 34 6.09 6.36 13.54
C MET A 34 5.22 6.40 14.80
N GLU A 35 5.65 7.17 15.79
CA GLU A 35 4.86 7.42 17.01
C GLU A 35 3.65 8.33 16.76
N LYS A 36 3.72 9.21 15.75
CA LYS A 36 2.64 10.11 15.37
C LYS A 36 2.53 10.18 13.86
N MET A 37 1.32 9.93 13.38
CA MET A 37 0.96 9.96 11.97
C MET A 37 -0.19 10.94 11.77
N ASN A 38 -0.11 11.75 10.71
CA ASN A 38 -1.23 12.59 10.26
C ASN A 38 -2.31 11.74 9.55
N GLU A 39 -3.48 12.31 9.28
CA GLU A 39 -4.60 11.57 8.65
C GLU A 39 -4.21 10.91 7.32
N THR A 40 -3.42 11.59 6.49
CA THR A 40 -2.94 11.06 5.21
C THR A 40 -2.03 9.85 5.41
N GLN A 41 -1.08 9.94 6.34
CA GLN A 41 -0.18 8.84 6.68
C GLN A 41 -0.95 7.67 7.30
N GLN A 42 -1.91 7.93 8.20
CA GLN A 42 -2.74 6.87 8.75
C GLN A 42 -3.52 6.14 7.66
N ARG A 43 -4.05 6.86 6.67
CA ARG A 43 -4.76 6.29 5.53
C ARG A 43 -3.82 5.49 4.63
N ASP A 44 -2.65 6.03 4.33
CA ASP A 44 -1.59 5.37 3.55
C ASP A 44 -1.15 4.06 4.21
N CYS A 45 -0.85 4.11 5.52
CA CYS A 45 -0.53 2.95 6.34
C CYS A 45 -1.65 1.92 6.39
N SER A 46 -2.91 2.36 6.47
CA SER A 46 -4.07 1.47 6.46
C SER A 46 -4.22 0.76 5.12
N ASN A 47 -4.01 1.48 4.02
CA ASN A 47 -4.06 0.92 2.67
C ASN A 47 -2.92 -0.08 2.43
N ALA A 48 -1.70 0.27 2.84
CA ALA A 48 -0.54 -0.61 2.76
C ALA A 48 -0.73 -1.88 3.61
N LYS A 49 -1.23 -1.73 4.85
CA LYS A 49 -1.50 -2.84 5.76
C LYS A 49 -2.55 -3.79 5.19
N TRP A 50 -3.63 -3.24 4.64
CA TRP A 50 -4.68 -4.04 4.00
C TRP A 50 -4.12 -4.85 2.82
N ALA A 51 -3.29 -4.24 1.97
CA ALA A 51 -2.70 -4.95 0.82
C ALA A 51 -1.82 -6.12 1.29
N VAL A 52 -1.00 -5.92 2.34
CA VAL A 52 -0.16 -6.99 2.89
C VAL A 52 -1.01 -8.11 3.53
N GLU A 53 -2.04 -7.77 4.30
CA GLU A 53 -2.92 -8.76 4.96
C GLU A 53 -3.77 -9.55 3.94
N THR A 54 -4.20 -8.91 2.86
CA THR A 54 -5.01 -9.57 1.83
C THR A 54 -4.18 -10.45 0.90
N GLU A 55 -2.90 -10.15 0.71
CA GLU A 55 -1.95 -11.07 0.05
C GLU A 55 -1.74 -12.32 0.89
N ASP A 56 -1.44 -12.15 2.18
CA ASP A 56 -1.13 -13.25 3.09
C ASP A 56 -2.30 -14.25 3.19
N THR A 57 -3.53 -13.73 3.16
CA THR A 57 -4.76 -14.55 3.19
C THR A 57 -5.18 -15.10 1.82
N GLY A 58 -4.44 -14.79 0.75
CA GLY A 58 -4.81 -15.13 -0.64
C GLY A 58 -6.13 -14.49 -1.08
N TYR A 59 -6.57 -13.44 -0.38
CA TYR A 59 -7.86 -12.77 -0.61
C TYR A 59 -7.83 -11.91 -1.87
N ILE A 60 -6.67 -11.35 -2.23
CA ILE A 60 -6.53 -10.55 -3.46
C ILE A 60 -6.74 -11.42 -4.70
N GLU A 61 -6.14 -12.62 -4.71
CA GLU A 61 -6.31 -13.59 -5.80
C GLU A 61 -7.79 -14.02 -5.97
N LYS A 62 -8.56 -14.06 -4.87
CA LYS A 62 -9.97 -14.47 -4.86
C LYS A 62 -10.95 -13.35 -5.22
N THR A 63 -10.66 -12.11 -4.85
CA THR A 63 -11.60 -10.97 -5.01
C THR A 63 -11.32 -10.12 -6.24
N TRP A 64 -10.05 -10.00 -6.61
CA TRP A 64 -9.61 -9.44 -7.88
C TRP A 64 -9.10 -10.62 -8.70
N GLY A 65 -10.05 -11.46 -9.12
CA GLY A 65 -9.80 -12.73 -9.79
C GLY A 65 -8.64 -12.57 -10.74
N LYS A 66 -7.57 -13.38 -10.52
CA LYS A 66 -6.30 -13.41 -11.27
C LYS A 66 -6.33 -12.40 -12.41
N SER A 67 -5.58 -11.31 -12.30
CA SER A 67 -5.15 -10.60 -13.50
C SER A 67 -4.42 -11.63 -14.36
N ASN A 68 -5.18 -12.34 -15.20
CA ASN A 68 -4.67 -13.12 -16.29
C ASN A 68 -3.94 -12.08 -17.12
N PRO A 69 -2.60 -12.13 -17.24
CA PRO A 69 -1.91 -11.26 -18.17
C PRO A 69 -2.40 -11.49 -19.62
N ASP A 70 -3.15 -12.57 -19.87
CA ASP A 70 -3.83 -12.92 -21.12
C ASP A 70 -5.28 -12.40 -21.27
N ALA A 71 -5.86 -11.67 -20.30
CA ALA A 71 -7.21 -11.11 -20.46
C ALA A 71 -7.27 -9.88 -21.40
N LEU A 72 -6.13 -9.47 -21.95
CA LEU A 72 -5.94 -8.34 -22.85
C LEU A 72 -5.42 -8.79 -24.23
N LYS A 73 -5.81 -10.00 -24.67
CA LYS A 73 -5.45 -10.55 -25.99
C LYS A 73 -6.66 -10.94 -26.81
#